data_AF-A0A971ATS5-F1
#
_entry.id   AF-A0A971ATS5-F1
#
_cell.length_a   1.000
_cell.length_b   1.000
_cell.length_c   1.000
_cell.angle_alpha   90.00
_cell.angle_beta   90.00
_cell.angle_gamma   90.00
#
_symmetry.space_group_name_H-M   'P 1'
#
loop_
_entity.id
_entity.type
_entity.pdbx_description
1 polymer ?
#
loop_
_entity_poly.entity_id
_entity_poly.type
_entity_poly.pdbx_seq_one_letter_code
_entity_poly.pdbx_strand_id
1 'polypeptide(L)'
;MAAGLACEIDALLERLRAQMDLDGEREAELLEELRVHLEEAVAEGLAGGLDEAAALAQAARRFGAEAQVGRALQGAHAGWGTADAVMAAAVPVVCALALRWLVYAPDGTALGWPQLLSRPSFWLVAVVALLVPLLKLPRWRYALAAWVIFWGLTVLFGSAAALRW
;
A
#
# COMPACT_ATOMS: atom_id res chain seq x y z
N MET A 1 -19.56 -21.31 29.68
CA MET A 1 -18.32 -21.92 29.15
C MET A 1 -17.82 -21.16 27.93
N ALA A 2 -18.55 -21.09 26.82
CA ALA A 2 -18.13 -20.35 25.60
C ALA A 2 -17.64 -18.90 25.81
N ALA A 3 -18.23 -18.15 26.75
CA ALA A 3 -17.81 -16.77 27.04
C ALA A 3 -16.40 -16.64 27.65
N GLY A 4 -15.92 -17.67 28.36
CA GLY A 4 -14.57 -17.67 28.94
C GLY A 4 -13.50 -17.83 27.86
N LEU A 5 -13.71 -18.78 26.95
CA LEU A 5 -12.83 -19.04 25.81
C LEU A 5 -12.68 -17.81 24.90
N ALA A 6 -13.79 -17.14 24.57
CA ALA A 6 -13.78 -15.93 23.75
C ALA A 6 -12.91 -14.82 24.38
N CYS A 7 -13.04 -14.61 25.71
CA CYS A 7 -12.24 -13.63 26.43
C CYS A 7 -10.74 -13.96 26.41
N GLU A 8 -10.37 -15.24 26.48
CA GLU A 8 -8.97 -15.68 26.41
C GLU A 8 -8.37 -15.54 25.01
N ILE A 9 -9.17 -15.82 23.96
CA ILE A 9 -8.78 -15.56 22.57
C ILE A 9 -8.54 -14.08 22.34
N ASP A 10 -9.46 -13.21 22.79
CA ASP A 10 -9.30 -11.76 22.68
C ASP A 10 -8.05 -11.26 23.42
N ALA A 11 -7.77 -11.78 24.61
CA ALA A 11 -6.56 -11.43 25.36
C ALA A 11 -5.27 -11.88 24.64
N LEU A 12 -5.32 -12.99 23.90
CA LEU A 12 -4.20 -13.46 23.08
C LEU A 12 -4.01 -12.57 21.84
N LEU A 13 -5.09 -12.21 21.15
CA LEU A 13 -5.06 -11.31 20.01
C LEU A 13 -4.52 -9.93 20.40
N GLU A 14 -4.88 -9.40 21.57
CA GLU A 14 -4.32 -8.10 22.01
C GLU A 14 -2.83 -8.16 22.33
N ARG A 15 -2.31 -9.28 22.83
CA ARG A 15 -0.85 -9.47 22.99
C ARG A 15 -0.12 -9.57 21.66
N LEU A 16 -0.76 -10.15 20.63
CA LEU A 16 -0.20 -10.21 19.27
C LEU A 16 -0.22 -8.82 18.64
N ARG A 17 -1.34 -8.10 18.74
CA ARG A 17 -1.49 -6.71 18.31
C ARG A 17 -0.38 -5.82 18.86
N ALA A 18 -0.10 -5.90 20.16
CA ALA A 18 0.95 -5.11 20.80
C ALA A 18 2.38 -5.39 20.27
N GLN A 19 2.60 -6.49 19.54
CA GLN A 19 3.88 -6.86 18.93
C GLN A 19 3.93 -6.56 17.42
N MET A 20 2.79 -6.27 16.82
CA MET A 20 2.66 -5.99 15.39
C MET A 20 2.74 -4.49 15.14
N ASP A 21 3.56 -4.08 14.17
CA ASP A 21 3.64 -2.69 13.71
C ASP A 21 3.06 -2.64 12.29
N LEU A 22 1.72 -2.66 12.20
CA LEU A 22 0.96 -2.62 10.95
C LEU A 22 0.08 -1.37 10.86
N ASP A 23 -0.33 -1.02 9.64
CA ASP A 23 -1.34 0.02 9.42
C ASP A 23 -2.72 -0.45 9.92
N GLY A 24 -3.50 0.46 10.53
CA GLY A 24 -4.71 0.09 11.27
C GLY A 24 -5.79 -0.66 10.48
N GLU A 25 -5.92 -0.43 9.17
CA GLU A 25 -6.86 -1.17 8.31
C GLU A 25 -6.42 -2.64 8.14
N ARG A 26 -5.13 -2.85 7.93
CA ARG A 26 -4.54 -4.18 7.71
C ARG A 26 -4.37 -4.94 9.01
N GLU A 27 -4.08 -4.24 10.11
CA GLU A 27 -4.11 -4.80 11.47
C GLU A 27 -5.49 -5.38 11.78
N ALA A 28 -6.57 -4.64 11.54
CA ALA A 28 -7.92 -5.10 11.83
C ALA A 28 -8.31 -6.33 10.99
N GLU A 29 -8.01 -6.32 9.69
CA GLU A 29 -8.28 -7.45 8.79
C GLU A 29 -7.53 -8.72 9.24
N LEU A 30 -6.25 -8.57 9.58
CA LEU A 30 -5.40 -9.69 9.98
C LEU A 30 -5.76 -10.23 11.37
N LEU A 31 -6.16 -9.37 12.31
CA LEU A 31 -6.65 -9.82 13.63
C LEU A 31 -7.97 -10.60 13.53
N GLU A 32 -8.86 -10.23 12.61
CA GLU A 32 -10.10 -10.96 12.40
C GLU A 32 -9.84 -12.34 11.76
N GLU A 33 -8.94 -12.41 10.77
CA GLU A 33 -8.52 -13.69 10.19
C GLU A 33 -7.86 -14.60 11.23
N LEU A 34 -6.98 -14.05 12.08
CA LEU A 34 -6.36 -14.78 13.18
C LEU A 34 -7.39 -15.27 14.20
N ARG A 35 -8.42 -14.47 14.50
CA ARG A 35 -9.52 -14.89 15.39
C ARG A 35 -10.21 -16.14 14.83
N VAL A 36 -10.64 -16.08 13.57
CA VAL A 36 -11.34 -17.20 12.93
C VAL A 36 -10.51 -18.47 12.99
N HIS A 37 -9.23 -18.42 12.65
CA HIS A 37 -8.40 -19.62 12.68
C HIS A 37 -8.06 -20.12 14.09
N LEU A 38 -7.95 -19.23 15.09
CA LEU A 38 -7.82 -19.64 16.48
C LEU A 38 -9.08 -20.37 16.97
N GLU A 39 -10.26 -19.86 16.64
CA GLU A 39 -11.54 -20.48 16.96
C GLU A 39 -11.67 -21.86 16.30
N GLU A 40 -11.32 -21.97 15.01
CA GLU A 40 -11.27 -23.24 14.28
C GLU A 40 -10.31 -24.25 14.94
N ALA A 41 -9.08 -23.83 15.25
CA ALA A 41 -8.08 -24.70 15.88
C ALA A 41 -8.48 -25.16 17.29
N VAL A 42 -9.14 -24.30 18.06
CA VAL A 42 -9.70 -24.69 19.37
C VAL A 42 -10.84 -25.69 19.19
N ALA A 43 -11.75 -25.45 18.25
CA ALA A 43 -12.85 -26.37 17.96
C ALA A 43 -12.34 -27.76 17.54
N GLU A 44 -11.27 -27.83 16.74
CA GLU A 44 -10.58 -29.08 16.41
C GLU A 44 -10.02 -29.78 17.66
N GLY A 45 -9.35 -29.04 18.55
CA GLY A 45 -8.80 -29.59 19.80
C GLY A 45 -9.89 -30.17 20.72
N LEU A 46 -11.01 -29.45 20.83
CA LEU A 46 -12.18 -29.91 21.59
C LEU A 46 -12.80 -31.17 20.95
N ALA A 47 -12.93 -31.21 19.62
CA ALA A 47 -13.40 -32.40 18.90
C ALA A 47 -12.45 -33.60 19.08
N GLY A 48 -11.15 -33.34 19.29
CA GLY A 48 -10.14 -34.33 19.65
C GLY A 48 -10.19 -34.78 21.12
N GLY A 49 -11.11 -34.25 21.93
CA GLY A 49 -11.28 -34.63 23.34
C GLY A 49 -10.37 -33.89 24.31
N LEU A 50 -9.72 -32.80 23.90
CA LEU A 50 -9.03 -31.91 24.82
C LEU A 50 -10.03 -31.07 25.61
N ASP A 51 -9.65 -30.68 26.82
CA ASP A 51 -10.37 -29.62 27.52
C ASP A 51 -10.09 -28.24 26.90
N GLU A 52 -10.92 -27.25 27.23
CA GLU A 52 -10.84 -25.89 26.66
C GLU A 52 -9.44 -25.26 26.85
N ALA A 53 -8.85 -25.41 28.04
CA ALA A 53 -7.55 -24.83 28.35
C ALA A 53 -6.41 -25.50 27.58
N ALA A 54 -6.46 -26.83 27.43
CA ALA A 54 -5.51 -27.62 26.66
C ALA A 54 -5.65 -27.36 25.16
N ALA A 55 -6.87 -27.26 24.65
CA ALA A 55 -7.16 -26.93 23.25
C ALA A 55 -6.65 -25.52 22.91
N LEU A 56 -6.95 -24.52 23.75
CA LEU A 56 -6.43 -23.16 23.56
C LEU A 56 -4.90 -23.12 23.68
N ALA A 57 -4.30 -23.79 24.66
CA ALA A 57 -2.86 -23.84 24.81
C ALA A 57 -2.17 -24.58 23.63
N GLN A 58 -2.86 -25.51 22.98
CA GLN A 58 -2.37 -26.17 21.77
C GLN A 58 -2.51 -25.26 20.55
N ALA A 59 -3.66 -24.62 20.36
CA ALA A 59 -3.91 -23.65 19.29
C ALA A 59 -2.90 -22.49 19.39
N ALA A 60 -2.73 -21.91 20.57
CA ALA A 60 -1.75 -20.86 20.85
C ALA A 60 -0.31 -21.32 20.61
N ARG A 61 0.03 -22.60 20.86
CA ARG A 61 1.37 -23.14 20.54
C ARG A 61 1.58 -23.30 19.05
N ARG A 62 0.55 -23.73 18.31
CA ARG A 62 0.58 -23.83 16.84
C ARG A 62 0.74 -22.45 16.21
N PHE A 63 -0.09 -21.50 16.63
CA PHE A 63 0.00 -20.09 16.26
C PHE A 63 1.28 -19.39 16.73
N GLY A 64 1.80 -19.75 17.91
CA GLY A 64 3.02 -19.18 18.48
C GLY A 64 4.31 -19.70 17.84
N ALA A 65 4.34 -20.97 17.42
CA ALA A 65 5.37 -21.47 16.51
C ALA A 65 5.28 -20.75 15.15
N GLU A 66 4.04 -20.47 14.71
CA GLU A 66 3.73 -19.60 13.58
C GLU A 66 3.89 -18.10 13.88
N ALA A 67 4.29 -17.65 15.08
CA ALA A 67 4.69 -16.25 15.28
C ALA A 67 5.97 -15.92 14.50
N GLN A 68 6.70 -16.95 14.04
CA GLN A 68 7.68 -16.82 12.97
C GLN A 68 7.04 -16.41 11.63
N VAL A 69 5.83 -16.88 11.32
CA VAL A 69 5.00 -16.43 10.20
C VAL A 69 4.56 -14.99 10.39
N GLY A 70 4.17 -14.56 11.60
CA GLY A 70 3.91 -13.14 11.91
C GLY A 70 5.12 -12.24 11.65
N ARG A 71 6.32 -12.66 12.11
CA ARG A 71 7.58 -11.97 11.80
C ARG A 71 7.99 -12.06 10.32
N ALA A 72 7.66 -13.14 9.64
CA ALA A 72 7.90 -13.29 8.20
C ALA A 72 6.93 -12.44 7.36
N LEU A 73 5.67 -12.31 7.79
CA LEU A 73 4.67 -11.39 7.25
C LEU A 73 5.09 -9.94 7.48
N GLN A 74 5.53 -9.62 8.69
CA GLN A 74 6.08 -8.32 9.03
C GLN A 74 7.36 -8.03 8.23
N GLY A 75 8.24 -9.02 8.02
CA GLY A 75 9.40 -8.90 7.15
C GLY A 75 9.05 -8.75 5.66
N ALA A 76 7.97 -9.37 5.20
CA ALA A 76 7.44 -9.22 3.85
C ALA A 76 6.70 -7.89 3.63
N HIS A 77 6.26 -7.22 4.70
CA HIS A 77 5.51 -5.95 4.65
C HIS A 77 6.30 -4.73 5.12
N ALA A 78 7.37 -4.92 5.89
CA ALA A 78 8.29 -3.87 6.31
C ALA A 78 9.01 -3.27 5.09
N GLY A 79 8.52 -2.12 4.64
CA GLY A 79 9.12 -1.35 3.55
C GLY A 79 8.17 -0.97 2.42
N TRP A 80 6.96 -1.54 2.36
CA TRP A 80 6.01 -1.20 1.27
C TRP A 80 5.29 0.12 1.51
N GLY A 81 4.91 0.44 2.75
CA GLY A 81 4.11 1.64 3.05
C GLY A 81 4.85 2.98 2.80
N THR A 82 6.08 3.12 3.29
CA THR A 82 6.86 4.36 3.16
C THR A 82 7.45 4.52 1.76
N ALA A 83 7.95 3.45 1.15
CA ALA A 83 8.47 3.51 -0.22
C ALA A 83 7.37 3.83 -1.23
N ASP A 84 6.18 3.22 -1.11
CA ASP A 84 5.05 3.52 -2.00
C ASP A 84 4.53 4.94 -1.81
N ALA A 85 4.46 5.43 -0.57
CA ALA A 85 4.04 6.81 -0.30
C ALA A 85 5.04 7.84 -0.88
N VAL A 86 6.35 7.59 -0.70
CA VAL A 86 7.41 8.44 -1.28
C VAL A 86 7.34 8.40 -2.80
N MET A 87 7.17 7.23 -3.41
CA MET A 87 7.03 7.10 -4.87
C MET A 87 5.77 7.80 -5.38
N ALA A 88 4.63 7.64 -4.70
CA ALA A 88 3.37 8.30 -5.05
C ALA A 88 3.46 9.84 -4.98
N ALA A 89 4.27 10.39 -4.06
CA ALA A 89 4.49 11.83 -3.95
C ALA A 89 5.58 12.35 -4.90
N ALA A 90 6.69 11.61 -5.06
CA ALA A 90 7.86 12.06 -5.81
C ALA A 90 7.68 11.92 -7.33
N VAL A 91 7.05 10.83 -7.81
CA VAL A 91 6.89 10.57 -9.24
C VAL A 91 6.13 11.70 -9.97
N PRO A 92 4.98 12.21 -9.48
CA PRO A 92 4.29 13.31 -10.13
C PRO A 92 5.13 14.59 -10.21
N VAL A 93 5.89 14.89 -9.15
CA VAL A 93 6.75 16.09 -9.07
C VAL A 93 7.88 16.00 -10.09
N VAL A 94 8.60 14.87 -10.14
CA VAL A 94 9.68 14.65 -11.10
C VAL A 94 9.16 14.67 -12.54
N CYS A 95 8.02 14.04 -12.81
CA CYS A 95 7.41 14.04 -14.13
C CYS A 95 6.98 15.46 -14.55
N ALA A 96 6.38 16.24 -13.63
CA ALA A 96 6.02 17.63 -13.89
C ALA A 96 7.25 18.50 -14.16
N LEU A 97 8.36 18.30 -13.43
CA LEU A 97 9.63 19.00 -13.68
C LEU A 97 10.23 18.61 -15.04
N ALA A 98 10.23 17.33 -15.40
CA ALA A 98 10.71 16.86 -16.69
C ALA A 98 9.87 17.42 -17.85
N LEU A 99 8.53 17.42 -17.70
CA LEU A 99 7.62 18.04 -18.67
C LEU A 99 7.85 19.53 -18.78
N ARG A 100 8.02 20.24 -17.66
CA ARG A 100 8.37 21.67 -17.69
C ARG A 100 9.66 21.90 -18.47
N TRP A 101 10.69 21.09 -18.25
CA TRP A 101 11.93 21.17 -19.02
C TRP A 101 11.77 20.83 -20.50
N LEU A 102 10.84 19.97 -20.87
CA LEU A 102 10.53 19.66 -22.28
C LEU A 102 9.73 20.78 -22.97
N VAL A 103 8.93 21.54 -22.22
CA VAL A 103 8.11 22.67 -22.70
C VAL A 103 8.93 23.92 -22.99
N TYR A 104 9.94 24.20 -22.19
CA TYR A 104 10.84 25.31 -22.47
C TYR A 104 11.98 24.85 -23.37
N ALA A 105 12.17 25.53 -24.50
CA ALA A 105 13.38 25.38 -25.28
C ALA A 105 14.60 25.92 -24.50
N PRO A 106 15.85 25.51 -24.83
CA PRO A 106 17.04 25.93 -24.10
C PRO A 106 17.27 27.44 -24.07
N ASP A 107 16.66 28.15 -25.01
CA ASP A 107 16.64 29.60 -25.14
C ASP A 107 15.58 30.28 -24.24
N GLY A 108 14.85 29.51 -23.44
CA GLY A 108 13.81 29.99 -22.53
C GLY A 108 12.46 30.26 -23.20
N THR A 109 12.33 30.00 -24.51
CA THR A 109 11.06 30.18 -25.22
C THR A 109 10.12 29.00 -24.98
N ALA A 110 8.82 29.29 -24.83
CA ALA A 110 7.81 28.24 -24.72
C ALA A 110 7.59 27.59 -26.08
N LEU A 111 7.77 26.27 -26.19
CA LEU A 111 7.47 25.54 -27.40
C LEU A 111 5.96 25.43 -27.60
N GLY A 112 5.51 25.64 -28.83
CA GLY A 112 4.12 25.40 -29.20
C GLY A 112 3.77 23.90 -29.12
N TRP A 113 2.51 23.61 -28.81
CA TRP A 113 1.97 22.24 -28.71
C TRP A 113 2.35 21.29 -29.88
N PRO A 114 2.34 21.71 -31.17
CA PRO A 114 2.70 20.83 -32.27
C PRO A 114 4.17 20.38 -32.23
N GLN A 115 5.07 21.26 -31.79
CA GLN A 115 6.50 20.98 -31.64
C GLN A 115 6.80 20.13 -30.41
N LEU A 116 5.99 20.25 -29.37
CA LEU A 116 6.11 19.41 -28.19
C LEU A 116 5.70 17.96 -28.46
N LEU A 117 4.55 17.78 -29.13
CA LEU A 117 4.01 16.46 -29.47
C LEU A 117 4.84 15.70 -30.51
N SER A 118 5.66 16.39 -31.30
CA SER A 118 6.58 15.77 -32.25
C SER A 118 7.90 15.31 -31.60
N ARG A 119 8.15 15.64 -30.33
CA ARG A 119 9.35 15.17 -29.61
C ARG A 119 9.15 13.75 -29.06
N PRO A 120 9.95 12.76 -29.47
CA PRO A 120 9.82 11.38 -28.96
C PRO A 120 10.09 11.28 -27.45
N SER A 121 10.92 12.17 -26.90
CA SER A 121 11.19 12.25 -25.46
C SER A 121 9.97 12.61 -24.62
N PHE A 122 9.04 13.43 -25.15
CA PHE A 122 7.78 13.75 -24.46
C PHE A 122 6.93 12.50 -24.27
N TRP A 123 6.75 11.71 -25.33
CA TRP A 123 6.00 10.47 -25.29
C TRP A 123 6.65 9.44 -24.36
N LEU A 124 7.97 9.32 -24.37
CA LEU A 124 8.68 8.44 -23.44
C LEU A 124 8.41 8.81 -21.98
N VAL A 125 8.52 10.10 -21.62
CA VAL A 125 8.25 10.57 -20.25
C VAL A 125 6.78 10.39 -19.88
N ALA A 126 5.85 10.71 -20.79
CA ALA A 126 4.42 10.52 -20.56
C ALA A 126 4.07 9.05 -20.31
N VAL A 127 4.61 8.14 -21.13
CA VAL A 127 4.41 6.69 -21.01
C VAL A 127 5.00 6.15 -19.70
N VAL A 128 6.21 6.58 -19.32
CA VAL A 128 6.82 6.19 -18.04
C VAL A 128 6.02 6.74 -16.86
N ALA A 129 5.58 8.00 -16.92
CA ALA A 129 4.74 8.62 -15.90
C ALA A 129 3.39 7.91 -15.75
N LEU A 130 2.87 7.32 -16.83
CA LEU A 130 1.63 6.53 -16.85
C LEU A 130 1.82 5.10 -16.34
N LEU A 131 2.88 4.42 -16.77
CA LEU A 131 3.11 3.01 -16.49
C LEU A 131 3.64 2.78 -15.07
N VAL A 132 4.50 3.66 -14.56
CA VAL A 132 5.13 3.46 -13.23
C VAL A 132 4.08 3.38 -12.11
N PRO A 133 3.12 4.30 -11.98
CA PRO A 133 2.08 4.19 -10.95
C PRO A 133 1.18 2.97 -11.15
N LEU A 134 0.86 2.61 -12.40
CA LEU A 134 -0.04 1.51 -12.73
C LEU A 134 0.56 0.13 -12.42
N LEU A 135 1.89 -0.01 -12.58
CA LEU A 135 2.60 -1.27 -12.36
C LEU A 135 3.10 -1.43 -10.92
N LYS A 136 3.33 -0.32 -10.20
CA LYS A 136 3.94 -0.35 -8.87
C LYS A 136 2.95 -0.21 -7.73
N LEU A 137 1.79 0.43 -7.92
CA LEU A 137 0.83 0.65 -6.83
C LEU A 137 -0.24 -0.44 -6.84
N PRO A 138 -0.24 -1.38 -5.87
CA PRO A 138 -1.26 -2.43 -5.77
C PRO A 138 -2.66 -1.86 -5.49
N ARG A 139 -2.73 -0.64 -4.94
CA ARG A 139 -3.98 0.08 -4.65
C ARG A 139 -4.26 1.12 -5.75
N TRP A 140 -5.12 0.75 -6.70
CA TRP A 140 -5.47 1.55 -7.89
C TRP A 140 -5.97 2.98 -7.58
N ARG A 141 -6.52 3.20 -6.38
CA ARG A 141 -6.99 4.51 -5.90
C ARG A 141 -5.86 5.55 -5.82
N TYR A 142 -4.66 5.15 -5.39
CA TYR A 142 -3.52 6.06 -5.30
C TYR A 142 -2.91 6.36 -6.68
N ALA A 143 -2.91 5.37 -7.57
CA ALA A 143 -2.54 5.59 -8.96
C ALA A 143 -3.46 6.64 -9.60
N LEU A 144 -4.78 6.52 -9.44
CA LEU A 144 -5.76 7.50 -9.91
C LEU A 144 -5.54 8.91 -9.34
N ALA A 145 -5.30 9.04 -8.03
CA ALA A 145 -5.05 10.33 -7.40
C ALA A 145 -3.78 11.01 -7.94
N ALA A 146 -2.68 10.26 -8.03
CA ALA A 146 -1.43 10.73 -8.63
C ALA A 146 -1.63 11.14 -10.10
N TRP A 147 -2.46 10.40 -10.82
CA TRP A 147 -2.82 10.67 -12.21
C TRP A 147 -3.59 11.98 -12.37
N VAL A 148 -4.61 12.21 -11.53
CA VAL A 148 -5.39 13.46 -11.52
C VAL A 148 -4.51 14.66 -11.21
N ILE A 149 -3.62 14.54 -10.22
CA ILE A 149 -2.68 15.61 -9.85
C ILE A 149 -1.73 15.91 -11.01
N PHE A 150 -1.13 14.88 -11.61
CA PHE A 150 -0.23 15.03 -12.76
C PHE A 150 -0.91 15.74 -13.94
N TRP A 151 -2.11 15.32 -14.32
CA TRP A 151 -2.88 15.95 -15.40
C TRP A 151 -3.29 17.37 -15.04
N GLY A 152 -3.75 17.61 -13.82
CA GLY A 152 -4.11 18.94 -13.32
C GLY A 152 -2.93 19.91 -13.40
N LEU A 153 -1.74 19.49 -12.95
CA LEU A 153 -0.52 20.28 -13.06
C LEU A 153 -0.12 20.51 -14.52
N THR A 154 -0.18 19.47 -15.37
CA THR A 154 0.15 19.58 -16.79
C THR A 154 -0.75 20.59 -17.51
N VAL A 155 -2.06 20.54 -17.25
CA VAL A 155 -3.03 21.48 -17.81
C VAL A 155 -2.79 22.88 -17.25
N LEU A 156 -2.60 23.03 -15.94
CA LEU A 156 -2.37 24.34 -15.29
C LEU A 156 -1.12 25.02 -15.86
N PHE A 157 0.01 24.30 -15.94
CA PHE A 157 1.25 24.87 -16.46
C PHE A 157 1.21 25.10 -17.97
N GLY A 158 0.58 24.21 -18.73
CA GLY A 158 0.40 24.39 -20.18
C GLY A 158 -0.50 25.56 -20.53
N SER A 159 -1.61 25.75 -19.79
CA SER A 159 -2.56 26.84 -20.03
C SER A 159 -2.10 28.18 -19.47
N ALA A 160 -1.42 28.21 -18.32
CA ALA A 160 -0.84 29.44 -17.77
C ALA A 160 0.28 30.01 -18.65
N ALA A 161 1.04 29.15 -19.36
CA ALA A 161 2.00 29.61 -20.35
C ALA A 161 1.32 30.24 -21.57
N ALA A 162 0.17 29.70 -22.00
CA ALA A 162 -0.62 30.23 -23.12
C ALA A 162 -1.31 31.57 -22.81
N LEU A 163 -1.58 31.88 -21.53
CA LEU A 163 -2.21 33.13 -21.09
C LEU A 163 -1.23 34.31 -20.89
N ARG A 164 0.08 34.05 -20.89
CA ARG A 164 1.12 35.08 -20.72
C ARG A 164 1.67 35.62 -22.05
N TRP A 165 1.10 35.17 -23.17
CA TRP A 165 1.31 35.64 -24.53
C TRP A 165 0.00 36.15 -25.11
#